data_AF-A0A9X1YYF4-F1
#
_entry.id   AF-A0A9X1YYF4-F1
#
_cell.length_a   1.000
_cell.length_b   1.000
_cell.length_c   1.000
_cell.angle_alpha   90.00
_cell.angle_beta   90.00
_cell.angle_gamma   90.00
#
_symmetry.space_group_name_H-M   'P 1'
#
loop_
_entity.id
_entity.type
_entity.pdbx_description
1 polymer ?
#
loop_
_entity_poly.entity_id
_entity_poly.type
_entity_poly.pdbx_seq_one_letter_code
_entity_poly.pdbx_strand_id
1 'polypeptide(L)'
;MANVDTLDLWKKWMGELQAIALPAGIGPQQQFSAGSTTLNIDLGNSEPAVGNYYIHGLGDVVPANSPSYSAGSSLLSSYATFLDWIDPGAVLNPNLTSQVNIATANLNSAQDTFTTAQGKAFSAYNTAKNIFPNIPAFQDWVGQNYPAYVSANNALIGAASAYDSLMIQVYGPGYTVLQQARTKVGLNGAQSLLGQNAFNMKVASGSIAPPGSQPVTIGGNAPTPTSDLVFSLAPSYALQAFGTKYSEWQAASVAGKHQAGGSIRITSSSNSYSLDQFGWSASANASLFGDFFNFSLGGSTSGQKTSINTSSSDFSLQVDFTGLGSFFIAPGQWWDAGLVALNHNRLKSGAPAFFGDGGALSAIATQVVLGFEPTVTLTMNANDYSNVKSNWQANTTTSIGIGPFRLGSLSTSTNGSKQDIKFNDASASVTIGPLSSTVPILLGVISNKLGV
;
A
#
# COMPACT_ATOMS: atom_id res chain seq x y z
N MET A 1 5.25 30.67 23.22
CA MET A 1 5.55 29.26 22.92
C MET A 1 5.14 29.01 21.48
N ALA A 2 6.09 28.90 20.56
CA ALA A 2 5.77 28.64 19.17
C ALA A 2 5.32 27.17 19.06
N ASN A 3 4.06 26.95 18.72
CA ASN A 3 3.62 25.66 18.21
C ASN A 3 4.43 25.40 16.94
N VAL A 4 5.31 24.41 16.95
CA VAL A 4 5.95 23.98 15.72
C VAL A 4 4.91 23.19 14.93
N ASP A 5 4.66 23.66 13.72
CA ASP A 5 3.82 22.98 12.75
C ASP A 5 4.54 21.67 12.34
N THR A 6 4.07 20.52 12.86
CA THR A 6 4.59 19.18 12.53
C THR A 6 4.53 18.91 11.02
N LEU A 7 3.68 19.65 10.30
CA LEU A 7 3.58 19.63 8.86
C LEU A 7 4.87 20.07 8.16
N ASP A 8 5.62 21.04 8.68
CA ASP A 8 6.87 21.48 8.04
C ASP A 8 7.93 20.37 8.04
N LEU A 9 8.06 19.65 9.16
CA LEU A 9 8.96 18.50 9.24
C LEU A 9 8.55 17.36 8.31
N TRP A 10 7.24 17.09 8.23
CA TRP A 10 6.73 16.13 7.26
C TRP A 10 7.03 16.54 5.82
N LYS A 11 6.86 17.83 5.48
CA LYS A 11 7.21 18.35 4.16
C LYS A 11 8.70 18.25 3.85
N LYS A 12 9.59 18.56 4.81
CA LYS A 12 11.04 18.39 4.64
C LYS A 12 11.41 16.92 4.44
N TRP A 13 10.83 16.02 5.24
CA TRP A 13 10.99 14.57 5.09
C TRP A 13 10.55 14.06 3.73
N MET A 14 9.40 14.50 3.24
CA MET A 14 8.91 14.17 1.91
C MET A 14 9.83 14.72 0.80
N GLY A 15 10.38 15.92 0.97
CA GLY A 15 11.30 16.55 0.02
C GLY A 15 12.57 15.73 -0.16
N GLU A 16 13.20 15.33 0.95
CA GLU A 16 14.41 14.50 0.91
C GLU A 16 14.13 13.11 0.30
N LEU A 17 13.03 12.46 0.67
CA LEU A 17 12.65 11.16 0.08
C LEU A 17 12.37 11.25 -1.42
N GLN A 18 11.66 12.29 -1.85
CA GLN A 18 11.38 12.53 -3.27
C GLN A 18 12.68 12.76 -4.04
N ALA A 19 13.62 13.53 -3.51
CA ALA A 19 14.90 13.79 -4.17
C ALA A 19 15.74 12.51 -4.33
N ILE A 20 15.65 11.58 -3.39
CA ILE A 20 16.31 10.26 -3.49
C ILE A 20 15.63 9.38 -4.54
N ALA A 21 14.30 9.33 -4.56
CA ALA A 21 13.55 8.47 -5.47
C ALA A 21 13.53 9.01 -6.91
N LEU A 22 13.50 10.33 -7.07
CA LEU A 22 13.43 11.05 -8.34
C LEU A 22 14.45 12.20 -8.35
N PRO A 23 15.75 11.91 -8.57
CA PRO A 23 16.80 12.94 -8.55
C PRO A 23 16.62 14.03 -9.61
N ALA A 24 15.92 13.72 -10.71
CA ALA A 24 15.59 14.67 -11.77
C ALA A 24 14.36 15.55 -11.44
N GLY A 25 13.75 15.38 -10.26
CA GLY A 25 12.49 16.02 -9.88
C GLY A 25 11.25 15.21 -10.29
N ILE A 26 10.08 15.69 -9.89
CA ILE A 26 8.80 15.08 -10.25
C ILE A 26 8.40 15.45 -11.68
N GLY A 27 7.91 14.47 -12.44
CA GLY A 27 7.25 14.74 -13.71
C GLY A 27 5.87 15.39 -13.52
N PRO A 28 5.32 16.04 -14.57
CA PRO A 28 4.04 16.77 -14.49
C PRO A 28 2.82 15.90 -14.15
N GLN A 29 2.90 14.59 -14.41
CA GLN A 29 1.85 13.61 -14.10
C GLN A 29 2.19 12.75 -12.89
N GLN A 30 3.31 13.01 -12.22
CA GLN A 30 3.75 12.24 -11.06
C GLN A 30 3.32 12.92 -9.76
N GLN A 31 3.05 12.10 -8.75
CA GLN A 31 2.78 12.52 -7.38
C GLN A 31 3.62 11.66 -6.43
N PHE A 32 4.13 12.28 -5.38
CA PHE A 32 4.78 11.57 -4.28
C PHE A 32 3.87 11.61 -3.04
N SER A 33 3.59 10.43 -2.50
CA SER A 33 2.87 10.23 -1.25
C SER A 33 3.84 9.64 -0.21
N ALA A 34 3.83 10.18 1.00
CA ALA A 34 4.57 9.59 2.12
C ALA A 34 3.93 8.27 2.55
N GLY A 35 4.75 7.29 2.91
CA GLY A 35 4.29 6.04 3.52
C GLY A 35 3.69 6.30 4.90
N SER A 36 2.73 5.46 5.31
CA SER A 36 2.11 5.56 6.64
C SER A 36 3.08 5.28 7.78
N THR A 37 2.74 5.77 8.99
CA THR A 37 3.47 5.44 10.22
C THR A 37 3.48 3.94 10.41
N THR A 38 4.66 3.34 10.23
CA THR A 38 4.94 1.91 10.41
C THR A 38 4.05 0.96 9.58
N LEU A 39 4.09 1.09 8.25
CA LEU A 39 3.80 -0.06 7.38
C LEU A 39 5.07 -0.91 7.27
N ASN A 40 5.25 -1.84 8.20
CA ASN A 40 6.21 -2.93 8.04
C ASN A 40 5.74 -3.79 6.87
N ILE A 41 6.56 -3.89 5.82
CA ILE A 41 6.22 -4.64 4.62
C ILE A 41 7.10 -5.87 4.55
N ASP A 42 6.51 -7.04 4.74
CA ASP A 42 7.25 -8.30 4.78
C ASP A 42 7.59 -8.84 3.38
N LEU A 43 8.29 -8.01 2.60
CA LEU A 43 8.77 -8.33 1.25
C LEU A 43 9.93 -9.33 1.26
N GLY A 44 10.59 -9.49 2.42
CA GLY A 44 11.74 -10.37 2.62
C GLY A 44 11.40 -11.73 3.21
N ASN A 45 10.12 -12.08 3.35
CA ASN A 45 9.70 -13.35 3.94
C ASN A 45 10.25 -14.54 3.14
N SER A 46 10.63 -15.61 3.84
CA SER A 46 11.05 -16.86 3.19
C SER A 46 9.91 -17.58 2.46
N GLU A 47 8.66 -17.31 2.84
CA GLU A 47 7.45 -17.72 2.11
C GLU A 47 7.06 -16.64 1.08
N PRO A 48 7.29 -16.88 -0.23
CA PRO A 48 7.04 -15.88 -1.27
C PRO A 48 5.58 -15.40 -1.34
N ALA A 49 4.61 -16.24 -0.94
CA ALA A 49 3.20 -15.85 -0.92
C ALA A 49 2.92 -14.71 0.07
N VAL A 50 3.68 -14.61 1.16
CA VAL A 50 3.58 -13.46 2.10
C VAL A 50 4.11 -12.20 1.42
N GLY A 51 5.28 -12.25 0.78
CA GLY A 51 5.81 -11.11 0.02
C GLY A 51 4.84 -10.63 -1.06
N ASN A 52 4.22 -11.55 -1.80
CA ASN A 52 3.21 -11.24 -2.80
C ASN A 52 1.97 -10.56 -2.21
N TYR A 53 1.53 -10.94 -1.01
CA TYR A 53 0.40 -10.28 -0.33
C TYR A 53 0.67 -8.78 -0.15
N TYR A 54 1.88 -8.43 0.28
CA TYR A 54 2.29 -7.04 0.44
C TYR A 54 2.50 -6.32 -0.89
N ILE A 55 3.11 -6.97 -1.88
CA ILE A 55 3.27 -6.40 -3.23
C ILE A 55 1.88 -6.09 -3.83
N HIS A 56 0.92 -7.01 -3.71
CA HIS A 56 -0.47 -6.76 -4.11
C HIS A 56 -1.08 -5.60 -3.33
N GLY A 57 -0.96 -5.56 -2.00
CA GLY A 57 -1.55 -4.50 -1.18
C GLY A 57 -1.00 -3.10 -1.46
N LEU A 58 0.24 -2.99 -1.93
CA LEU A 58 0.85 -1.74 -2.40
C LEU A 58 0.47 -1.40 -3.84
N GLY A 59 0.11 -2.40 -4.65
CA GLY A 59 -0.13 -2.24 -6.07
C GLY A 59 -1.61 -2.03 -6.42
N ASP A 60 -2.52 -2.80 -5.81
CA ASP A 60 -3.96 -2.78 -6.07
C ASP A 60 -4.67 -1.63 -5.35
N VAL A 61 -4.09 -0.44 -5.48
CA VAL A 61 -4.55 0.77 -4.84
C VAL A 61 -4.54 1.89 -5.86
N VAL A 62 -5.71 2.50 -6.05
CA VAL A 62 -5.81 3.87 -6.57
C VAL A 62 -5.61 4.79 -5.37
N PRO A 63 -4.50 5.57 -5.34
CA PRO A 63 -4.20 6.44 -4.21
C PRO A 63 -5.34 7.42 -3.95
N ALA A 64 -5.70 7.62 -2.68
CA ALA A 64 -6.59 8.71 -2.30
C ALA A 64 -5.96 10.07 -2.66
N ASN A 65 -6.77 11.13 -2.78
CA ASN A 65 -6.27 12.50 -2.93
C ASN A 65 -5.67 13.01 -1.60
N SER A 66 -4.52 12.45 -1.20
CA SER A 66 -3.82 12.73 0.05
C SER A 66 -2.31 12.58 -0.11
N PRO A 67 -1.51 13.49 0.49
CA PRO A 67 -0.06 13.34 0.53
C PRO A 67 0.40 12.16 1.40
N SER A 68 -0.50 11.52 2.14
CA SER A 68 -0.31 10.22 2.78
C SER A 68 -0.78 9.12 1.83
N TYR A 69 0.06 8.11 1.58
CA TYR A 69 -0.33 6.97 0.77
C TYR A 69 -1.41 6.15 1.49
N SER A 70 -2.62 6.15 0.94
CA SER A 70 -3.77 5.42 1.44
C SER A 70 -4.68 5.01 0.29
N ALA A 71 -5.47 3.96 0.52
CA ALA A 71 -6.37 3.43 -0.49
C ALA A 71 -7.58 4.35 -0.68
N GLY A 72 -7.78 4.87 -1.89
CA GLY A 72 -9.04 5.48 -2.32
C GLY A 72 -10.00 4.44 -2.91
N SER A 73 -9.48 3.52 -3.74
CA SER A 73 -10.21 2.37 -4.27
C SER A 73 -9.25 1.25 -4.72
N SER A 74 -9.78 0.09 -5.11
CA SER A 74 -9.01 -1.03 -5.71
C SER A 74 -8.78 -0.76 -7.20
N LEU A 75 -7.52 -0.88 -7.65
CA LEU A 75 -7.18 -0.63 -9.07
C LEU A 75 -7.90 -1.60 -9.99
N LEU A 76 -7.93 -2.89 -9.65
CA LEU A 76 -8.63 -3.91 -10.41
C LEU A 76 -10.13 -3.59 -10.55
N SER A 77 -10.78 -3.27 -9.44
CA SER A 77 -12.22 -3.02 -9.40
C SER A 77 -12.58 -1.76 -10.20
N SER A 78 -11.80 -0.70 -10.02
CA SER A 78 -11.97 0.56 -10.75
C SER A 78 -11.69 0.41 -12.24
N TYR A 79 -10.69 -0.38 -12.62
CA TYR A 79 -10.39 -0.68 -14.02
C TYR A 79 -11.49 -1.52 -14.67
N ALA A 80 -11.97 -2.58 -14.02
CA ALA A 80 -13.07 -3.39 -14.51
C ALA A 80 -14.34 -2.54 -14.72
N THR A 81 -14.64 -1.66 -13.77
CA THR A 81 -15.76 -0.72 -13.89
C THR A 81 -15.53 0.25 -15.05
N PHE A 82 -14.32 0.80 -15.21
CA PHE A 82 -13.99 1.67 -16.34
C PHE A 82 -14.24 0.99 -17.70
N LEU A 83 -13.84 -0.28 -17.86
CA LEU A 83 -14.10 -1.06 -19.08
C LEU A 83 -15.60 -1.24 -19.37
N ASP A 84 -16.46 -1.18 -18.35
CA ASP A 84 -17.92 -1.19 -18.49
C ASP A 84 -18.49 0.10 -19.08
N TRP A 85 -17.79 1.21 -18.87
CA TRP A 85 -18.23 2.55 -19.27
C TRP A 85 -17.64 3.05 -20.58
N ILE A 86 -16.63 2.38 -21.15
CA ILE A 86 -16.09 2.75 -22.46
C ILE A 86 -17.20 2.71 -23.51
N ASP A 87 -17.29 3.77 -24.31
CA ASP A 87 -18.16 3.85 -25.47
C ASP A 87 -17.51 3.11 -26.66
N PRO A 88 -18.07 1.96 -27.07
CA PRO A 88 -17.55 1.19 -28.20
C PRO A 88 -17.75 1.89 -29.55
N GLY A 89 -18.51 2.99 -29.62
CA GLY A 89 -18.73 3.79 -30.82
C GLY A 89 -20.01 3.43 -31.56
N ALA A 90 -19.99 3.53 -32.90
CA ALA A 90 -21.19 3.42 -33.72
C ALA A 90 -21.85 2.04 -33.61
N VAL A 91 -23.16 2.03 -33.40
CA VAL A 91 -23.99 0.83 -33.44
C VAL A 91 -24.16 0.39 -34.89
N LEU A 92 -23.59 -0.76 -35.25
CA LEU A 92 -23.68 -1.33 -36.60
C LEU A 92 -24.97 -2.12 -36.80
N ASN A 93 -25.53 -2.68 -35.73
CA ASN A 93 -26.79 -3.45 -35.79
C ASN A 93 -27.77 -3.01 -34.68
N PRO A 94 -28.59 -1.96 -34.93
CA PRO A 94 -29.51 -1.43 -33.92
C PRO A 94 -30.68 -2.36 -33.58
N ASN A 95 -30.97 -3.34 -34.44
CA ASN A 95 -32.08 -4.29 -34.25
C ASN A 95 -31.86 -5.25 -33.07
N LEU A 96 -30.65 -5.32 -32.53
CA LEU A 96 -30.30 -6.20 -31.41
C LEU A 96 -30.55 -5.58 -30.04
N THR A 97 -31.03 -4.33 -29.96
CA THR A 97 -31.22 -3.60 -28.68
C THR A 97 -32.03 -4.38 -27.64
N SER A 98 -33.14 -5.02 -28.03
CA SER A 98 -33.94 -5.84 -27.10
C SER A 98 -33.16 -7.05 -26.57
N GLN A 99 -32.36 -7.71 -27.41
CA GLN A 99 -31.52 -8.83 -26.99
C GLN A 99 -30.41 -8.36 -26.05
N VAL A 100 -29.85 -7.18 -26.28
CA VAL A 100 -28.82 -6.58 -25.40
C VAL A 100 -29.40 -6.31 -24.02
N ASN A 101 -30.63 -5.78 -23.95
CA ASN A 101 -31.30 -5.53 -22.67
C ASN A 101 -31.55 -6.84 -21.91
N ILE A 102 -31.97 -7.91 -22.59
CA ILE A 102 -32.15 -9.24 -21.98
C ILE A 102 -30.82 -9.81 -21.49
N ALA A 103 -29.77 -9.76 -22.31
CA ALA A 103 -28.44 -10.25 -21.93
C ALA A 103 -27.86 -9.48 -20.74
N THR A 104 -28.07 -8.16 -20.69
CA THR A 104 -27.66 -7.29 -19.57
C THR A 104 -28.41 -7.68 -18.29
N ALA A 105 -29.72 -7.89 -18.34
CA ALA A 105 -30.50 -8.32 -17.19
C ALA A 105 -30.05 -9.70 -16.67
N ASN A 106 -29.76 -10.64 -17.58
CA ASN A 106 -29.23 -11.95 -17.23
C ASN A 106 -27.84 -11.87 -16.59
N LEU A 107 -26.96 -11.00 -17.12
CA LEU A 107 -25.64 -10.76 -16.55
C LEU A 107 -25.73 -10.20 -15.13
N ASN A 108 -26.56 -9.18 -14.91
CA ASN A 108 -26.78 -8.60 -13.58
C ASN A 108 -27.34 -9.64 -12.59
N SER A 109 -28.32 -10.44 -13.02
CA SER A 109 -28.89 -11.51 -12.18
C SER A 109 -27.85 -12.59 -11.83
N ALA A 110 -27.00 -12.97 -12.79
CA ALA A 110 -25.91 -13.91 -12.54
C ALA A 110 -24.86 -13.33 -11.59
N GLN A 111 -24.58 -12.02 -11.69
CA GLN A 111 -23.69 -11.30 -10.77
C GLN A 111 -24.23 -11.31 -9.34
N ASP A 112 -25.50 -10.99 -9.14
CA ASP A 112 -26.15 -11.02 -7.82
C ASP A 112 -26.13 -12.42 -7.21
N THR A 113 -26.39 -13.43 -8.04
CA THR A 113 -26.37 -14.85 -7.65
C THR A 113 -24.96 -15.28 -7.23
N PHE A 114 -23.94 -14.90 -8.01
CA PHE A 114 -22.54 -15.19 -7.70
C PHE A 114 -22.09 -14.51 -6.41
N THR A 115 -22.32 -13.19 -6.25
CA THR A 115 -21.96 -12.45 -5.03
C THR A 115 -22.60 -13.08 -3.79
N THR A 116 -23.87 -13.48 -3.89
CA THR A 116 -24.58 -14.17 -2.81
C THR A 116 -23.95 -15.53 -2.50
N ALA A 117 -23.65 -16.34 -3.52
CA ALA A 117 -23.04 -17.66 -3.35
C ALA A 117 -21.62 -17.55 -2.77
N GLN A 118 -20.84 -16.56 -3.19
CA GLN A 118 -19.50 -16.28 -2.69
C GLN A 118 -19.53 -15.92 -1.19
N GLY A 119 -20.39 -14.99 -0.78
CA GLY A 119 -20.52 -14.62 0.64
C GLY A 119 -20.92 -15.80 1.54
N LYS A 120 -21.81 -16.67 1.06
CA LYS A 120 -22.17 -17.90 1.77
C LYS A 120 -21.03 -18.93 1.79
N ALA A 121 -20.28 -19.07 0.71
CA ALA A 121 -19.12 -19.96 0.63
C ALA A 121 -18.02 -19.55 1.63
N PHE A 122 -17.70 -18.26 1.72
CA PHE A 122 -16.76 -17.75 2.72
C PHE A 122 -17.24 -18.00 4.16
N SER A 123 -18.53 -17.78 4.41
CA SER A 123 -19.11 -18.05 5.73
C SER A 123 -18.98 -19.53 6.10
N ALA A 124 -19.33 -20.44 5.16
CA ALA A 124 -19.21 -21.87 5.36
C ALA A 124 -17.75 -22.32 5.57
N TYR A 125 -16.82 -21.76 4.80
CA TYR A 125 -15.39 -22.03 4.95
C TYR A 125 -14.86 -21.62 6.34
N ASN A 126 -15.20 -20.41 6.80
CA ASN A 126 -14.80 -19.93 8.12
C ASN A 126 -15.37 -20.81 9.24
N THR A 127 -16.64 -21.24 9.13
CA THR A 127 -17.22 -22.20 10.07
C THR A 127 -16.47 -23.54 10.06
N ALA A 128 -16.18 -24.09 8.88
CA ALA A 128 -15.44 -25.34 8.74
C ALA A 128 -14.03 -25.22 9.33
N LYS A 129 -13.32 -24.12 9.08
CA LYS A 129 -11.98 -23.85 9.61
C LYS A 129 -11.95 -23.76 11.13
N ASN A 130 -12.98 -23.16 11.73
CA ASN A 130 -13.09 -23.07 13.19
C ASN A 130 -13.28 -24.43 13.87
N ILE A 131 -13.92 -25.39 13.18
CA ILE A 131 -14.13 -26.75 13.68
C ILE A 131 -12.91 -27.63 13.37
N PHE A 132 -12.36 -27.46 12.16
CA PHE A 132 -11.23 -28.21 11.63
C PHE A 132 -10.13 -27.21 11.22
N PRO A 133 -9.17 -26.91 12.11
CA PRO A 133 -8.13 -25.91 11.84
C PRO A 133 -7.30 -26.20 10.59
N ASN A 134 -7.15 -27.49 10.24
CA ASN A 134 -6.30 -27.99 9.17
C ASN A 134 -7.09 -28.37 7.90
N ILE A 135 -7.93 -27.47 7.38
CA ILE A 135 -8.57 -27.65 6.06
C ILE A 135 -7.74 -27.00 4.94
N PRO A 136 -7.87 -27.46 3.68
CA PRO A 136 -7.22 -26.83 2.54
C PRO A 136 -7.56 -25.35 2.41
N ALA A 137 -6.73 -24.59 1.69
CA ALA A 137 -7.00 -23.20 1.35
C ALA A 137 -8.36 -23.04 0.65
N PHE A 138 -8.97 -21.87 0.74
CA PHE A 138 -10.32 -21.63 0.22
C PHE A 138 -10.45 -22.05 -1.26
N GLN A 139 -9.46 -21.76 -2.10
CA GLN A 139 -9.51 -22.15 -3.53
C GLN A 139 -9.65 -23.65 -3.76
N ASP A 140 -8.99 -24.47 -2.94
CA ASP A 140 -8.99 -25.93 -3.07
C ASP A 140 -10.22 -26.52 -2.38
N TRP A 141 -10.66 -25.87 -1.29
CA TRP A 141 -11.82 -26.29 -0.52
C TRP A 141 -13.14 -26.00 -1.25
N VAL A 142 -13.31 -24.79 -1.79
CA VAL A 142 -14.60 -24.29 -2.30
C VAL A 142 -15.11 -25.09 -3.50
N GLY A 143 -14.19 -25.51 -4.38
CA GLY A 143 -14.54 -26.29 -5.57
C GLY A 143 -15.17 -27.66 -5.25
N GLN A 144 -14.78 -28.26 -4.12
CA GLN A 144 -15.27 -29.58 -3.71
C GLN A 144 -16.42 -29.49 -2.69
N ASN A 145 -16.37 -28.50 -1.80
CA ASN A 145 -17.23 -28.45 -0.62
C ASN A 145 -18.41 -27.46 -0.77
N TYR A 146 -18.41 -26.61 -1.79
CA TYR A 146 -19.49 -25.66 -2.02
C TYR A 146 -19.90 -25.59 -3.51
N PRO A 147 -20.55 -26.63 -4.07
CA PRO A 147 -20.90 -26.71 -5.50
C PRO A 147 -21.73 -25.52 -6.02
N ALA A 148 -22.54 -24.90 -5.16
CA ALA A 148 -23.33 -23.71 -5.51
C ALA A 148 -22.44 -22.51 -5.92
N TYR A 149 -21.24 -22.39 -5.36
CA TYR A 149 -20.26 -21.38 -5.77
C TYR A 149 -19.77 -21.65 -7.19
N VAL A 150 -19.38 -22.89 -7.48
CA VAL A 150 -18.91 -23.30 -8.82
C VAL A 150 -20.01 -23.09 -9.86
N SER A 151 -21.24 -23.49 -9.57
CA SER A 151 -22.39 -23.29 -10.46
C SER A 151 -22.67 -21.81 -10.72
N ALA A 152 -22.67 -20.97 -9.69
CA ALA A 152 -22.89 -19.53 -9.84
C ALA A 152 -21.74 -18.84 -10.60
N ASN A 153 -20.49 -19.26 -10.36
CA ASN A 153 -19.31 -18.80 -11.09
C ASN A 153 -19.44 -19.11 -12.59
N ASN A 154 -19.79 -20.35 -12.93
CA ASN A 154 -19.96 -20.78 -14.32
C ASN A 154 -21.15 -20.08 -15.00
N ALA A 155 -22.25 -19.84 -14.28
CA ALA A 155 -23.40 -19.11 -14.79
C ALA A 155 -23.05 -17.64 -15.12
N LEU A 156 -22.28 -16.97 -14.26
CA LEU A 156 -21.81 -15.61 -14.49
C LEU A 156 -20.83 -15.53 -15.68
N ILE A 157 -19.88 -16.46 -15.78
CA ILE A 157 -18.99 -16.56 -16.95
C ILE A 157 -19.79 -16.76 -18.24
N GLY A 158 -20.79 -17.64 -18.21
CA GLY A 158 -21.67 -17.89 -19.36
C GLY A 158 -22.48 -16.66 -19.76
N ALA A 159 -23.07 -15.96 -18.79
CA ALA A 159 -23.83 -14.74 -19.02
C ALA A 159 -22.95 -13.61 -19.59
N ALA A 160 -21.73 -13.44 -19.06
CA ALA A 160 -20.76 -12.47 -19.57
C ALA A 160 -20.34 -12.80 -21.01
N SER A 161 -20.04 -14.07 -21.30
CA SER A 161 -19.68 -14.52 -22.65
C SER A 161 -20.81 -14.31 -23.67
N ALA A 162 -22.06 -14.57 -23.26
CA ALA A 162 -23.24 -14.34 -24.10
C ALA A 162 -23.45 -12.84 -24.36
N TYR A 163 -23.31 -12.00 -23.34
CA TYR A 163 -23.35 -10.53 -23.48
C TYR A 163 -22.25 -10.04 -24.45
N ASP A 164 -21.00 -10.44 -24.25
CA ASP A 164 -19.90 -9.99 -25.10
C ASP A 164 -20.05 -10.46 -26.55
N SER A 165 -20.51 -11.70 -26.77
CA SER A 165 -20.78 -12.24 -28.11
C SER A 165 -21.87 -11.43 -28.84
N LEU A 166 -22.87 -10.94 -28.11
CA LEU A 166 -23.90 -10.08 -28.66
C LEU A 166 -23.36 -8.67 -28.92
N MET A 167 -22.54 -8.12 -28.03
CA MET A 167 -21.94 -6.80 -28.21
C MET A 167 -20.99 -6.75 -29.42
N ILE A 168 -20.28 -7.83 -29.74
CA ILE A 168 -19.51 -7.95 -30.99
C ILE A 168 -20.43 -7.88 -32.22
N GLN A 169 -21.63 -8.45 -32.18
CA GLN A 169 -22.59 -8.35 -33.29
C GLN A 169 -23.18 -6.94 -33.43
N VAL A 170 -23.31 -6.21 -32.31
CA VAL A 170 -23.85 -4.85 -32.28
C VAL A 170 -22.83 -3.83 -32.78
N TYR A 171 -21.58 -3.91 -32.31
CA TYR A 171 -20.54 -2.90 -32.53
C TYR A 171 -19.42 -3.36 -33.49
N GLY A 172 -19.42 -4.63 -33.87
CA GLY A 172 -18.43 -5.22 -34.76
C GLY A 172 -17.12 -5.63 -34.05
N PRO A 173 -16.09 -6.00 -34.85
CA PRO A 173 -14.81 -6.51 -34.33
C PRO A 173 -14.03 -5.55 -33.43
N GLY A 174 -14.31 -4.25 -33.48
CA GLY A 174 -13.70 -3.25 -32.58
C GLY A 174 -13.99 -3.49 -31.09
N TYR A 175 -15.10 -4.18 -30.77
CA TYR A 175 -15.45 -4.53 -29.39
C TYR A 175 -14.55 -5.64 -28.80
N THR A 176 -13.88 -6.43 -29.64
CA THR A 176 -13.07 -7.58 -29.19
C THR A 176 -11.94 -7.18 -28.24
N VAL A 177 -11.37 -5.98 -28.40
CA VAL A 177 -10.32 -5.48 -27.48
C VAL A 177 -10.89 -5.26 -26.06
N LEU A 178 -12.12 -4.72 -25.95
CA LEU A 178 -12.80 -4.54 -24.66
C LEU A 178 -13.16 -5.87 -24.03
N GLN A 179 -13.67 -6.83 -24.82
CA GLN A 179 -13.95 -8.18 -24.35
C GLN A 179 -12.69 -8.85 -23.79
N GLN A 180 -11.55 -8.75 -24.49
CA GLN A 180 -10.30 -9.32 -24.04
C GLN A 180 -9.85 -8.72 -22.70
N ALA A 181 -9.92 -7.38 -22.57
CA ALA A 181 -9.61 -6.71 -21.32
C ALA A 181 -10.53 -7.15 -20.17
N ARG A 182 -11.85 -7.23 -20.41
CA ARG A 182 -12.84 -7.73 -19.43
C ARG A 182 -12.55 -9.16 -18.99
N THR A 183 -12.17 -10.03 -19.92
CA THR A 183 -11.82 -11.42 -19.63
C THR A 183 -10.60 -11.50 -18.71
N LYS A 184 -9.59 -10.65 -18.94
CA LYS A 184 -8.36 -10.60 -18.13
C LYS A 184 -8.61 -10.13 -16.70
N VAL A 185 -9.58 -9.23 -16.47
CA VAL A 185 -9.91 -8.73 -15.12
C VAL A 185 -11.00 -9.54 -14.42
N GLY A 186 -11.82 -10.29 -15.15
CA GLY A 186 -12.98 -11.02 -14.63
C GLY A 186 -12.64 -12.32 -13.90
N LEU A 187 -13.67 -13.16 -13.66
CA LEU A 187 -13.58 -14.38 -12.83
C LEU A 187 -12.70 -15.51 -13.40
N ASN A 188 -12.40 -15.47 -14.69
CA ASN A 188 -11.41 -16.35 -15.33
C ASN A 188 -10.01 -15.72 -15.42
N GLY A 189 -9.89 -14.45 -15.04
CA GLY A 189 -8.66 -13.68 -15.06
C GLY A 189 -8.18 -13.36 -13.65
N ALA A 190 -7.87 -12.09 -13.40
CA ALA A 190 -7.28 -11.62 -12.15
C ALA A 190 -8.17 -11.84 -10.91
N GLN A 191 -9.50 -11.90 -11.06
CA GLN A 191 -10.44 -12.17 -9.95
C GLN A 191 -10.66 -13.67 -9.68
N SER A 192 -10.00 -14.56 -10.43
CA SER A 192 -10.23 -16.00 -10.25
C SER A 192 -9.76 -16.48 -8.88
N LEU A 193 -10.68 -17.14 -8.16
CA LEU A 193 -10.40 -17.80 -6.88
C LEU A 193 -10.31 -19.33 -6.99
N LEU A 194 -10.52 -19.90 -8.17
CA LEU A 194 -10.55 -21.36 -8.39
C LEU A 194 -9.22 -21.93 -8.90
N GLY A 195 -8.28 -21.08 -9.31
CA GLY A 195 -6.98 -21.52 -9.79
C GLY A 195 -6.04 -20.38 -10.15
N GLN A 196 -4.74 -20.63 -9.98
CA GLN A 196 -3.73 -19.68 -10.42
C GLN A 196 -3.67 -19.65 -11.95
N ASN A 197 -3.55 -18.46 -12.52
CA ASN A 197 -3.44 -18.20 -13.96
C ASN A 197 -2.41 -17.07 -14.21
N ALA A 198 -2.30 -16.60 -15.45
CA ALA A 198 -1.33 -15.57 -15.84
C ALA A 198 -1.65 -14.15 -15.33
N PHE A 199 -2.83 -13.95 -14.74
CA PHE A 199 -3.39 -12.67 -14.32
C PHE A 199 -3.51 -12.53 -12.80
N ASN A 200 -3.30 -13.62 -12.06
CA ASN A 200 -3.31 -13.65 -10.60
C ASN A 200 -2.01 -14.26 -10.06
N MET A 201 -1.79 -14.13 -8.76
CA MET A 201 -0.65 -14.71 -8.05
C MET A 201 -1.10 -15.27 -6.70
N LYS A 202 -0.36 -16.25 -6.22
CA LYS A 202 -0.55 -16.80 -4.87
C LYS A 202 -0.14 -15.76 -3.83
N VAL A 203 -1.00 -15.55 -2.86
CA VAL A 203 -0.77 -14.68 -1.70
C VAL A 203 -1.07 -15.45 -0.42
N ALA A 204 -0.43 -15.07 0.69
CA ALA A 204 -0.71 -15.60 2.01
C ALA A 204 -0.89 -14.46 3.01
N SER A 205 -2.03 -14.45 3.70
CA SER A 205 -2.27 -13.57 4.85
C SER A 205 -2.15 -14.37 6.16
N GLY A 206 -1.79 -13.72 7.26
CA GLY A 206 -1.55 -14.38 8.55
C GLY A 206 -0.25 -13.89 9.19
N SER A 207 0.20 -14.59 10.23
CA SER A 207 1.35 -14.16 11.04
C SER A 207 2.36 -15.28 11.23
N ILE A 208 3.20 -15.48 10.21
CA ILE A 208 4.59 -15.87 10.47
C ILE A 208 5.30 -14.55 10.73
N ALA A 209 5.69 -14.29 11.98
CA ALA A 209 6.55 -13.15 12.25
C ALA A 209 7.89 -13.34 11.56
N PRO A 210 8.33 -12.43 10.67
CA PRO A 210 9.72 -12.41 10.28
C PRO A 210 10.61 -12.29 11.52
N PRO A 211 11.80 -12.90 11.54
CA PRO A 211 12.76 -12.71 12.61
C PRO A 211 12.97 -11.22 12.92
N GLY A 212 12.74 -10.85 14.17
CA GLY A 212 12.82 -9.46 14.63
C GLY A 212 11.51 -8.67 14.56
N SER A 213 10.54 -9.01 13.70
CA SER A 213 9.38 -8.16 13.30
C SER A 213 8.29 -7.86 14.33
N GLN A 214 8.37 -8.46 15.53
CA GLN A 214 7.25 -8.40 16.46
C GLN A 214 7.32 -7.11 17.28
N PRO A 215 6.21 -6.35 17.37
CA PRO A 215 6.16 -5.19 18.25
C PRO A 215 6.37 -5.65 19.69
N VAL A 216 7.41 -5.14 20.33
CA VAL A 216 7.70 -5.44 21.73
C VAL A 216 7.49 -4.17 22.54
N THR A 217 6.73 -4.25 23.62
CA THR A 217 6.79 -3.20 24.65
C THR A 217 8.19 -3.09 25.20
N ILE A 218 8.56 -1.90 25.65
CA ILE A 218 9.79 -1.73 26.42
C ILE A 218 9.78 -2.70 27.62
N GLY A 219 10.73 -3.64 27.65
CA GLY A 219 10.87 -4.67 28.69
C GLY A 219 9.91 -5.86 28.57
N GLY A 220 9.12 -5.94 27.48
CA GLY A 220 8.25 -7.08 27.18
C GLY A 220 8.96 -8.21 26.44
N ASN A 221 8.33 -9.38 26.42
CA ASN A 221 8.70 -10.46 25.51
C ASN A 221 7.99 -10.24 24.17
N ALA A 222 8.64 -10.66 23.06
CA ALA A 222 7.99 -10.63 21.76
C ALA A 222 6.68 -11.43 21.80
N PRO A 223 5.54 -10.88 21.33
CA PRO A 223 4.30 -11.64 21.25
C PRO A 223 4.48 -12.86 20.35
N THR A 224 3.88 -13.98 20.75
CA THR A 224 3.88 -15.20 19.93
C THR A 224 3.09 -14.92 18.64
N PRO A 225 3.66 -15.17 17.45
CA PRO A 225 2.95 -14.96 16.20
C PRO A 225 1.68 -15.82 16.20
N THR A 226 0.53 -15.17 15.99
CA THR A 226 -0.78 -15.75 16.27
C THR A 226 -1.63 -15.80 15.00
N SER A 227 -1.24 -16.60 14.01
CA SER A 227 -2.16 -17.24 13.05
C SER A 227 -1.39 -18.10 12.04
N ASP A 228 -2.00 -19.22 11.66
CA ASP A 228 -1.56 -19.99 10.49
C ASP A 228 -1.71 -19.17 9.20
N LEU A 229 -0.80 -19.37 8.26
CA LEU A 229 -0.92 -18.76 6.94
C LEU A 229 -2.20 -19.20 6.22
N VAL A 230 -2.90 -18.23 5.66
CA VAL A 230 -4.09 -18.41 4.83
C VAL A 230 -3.72 -18.09 3.40
N PHE A 231 -3.57 -19.13 2.59
CA PHE A 231 -3.30 -18.98 1.17
C PHE A 231 -4.56 -18.60 0.40
N SER A 232 -4.39 -17.73 -0.58
CA SER A 232 -5.41 -17.28 -1.52
C SER A 232 -4.77 -16.88 -2.85
N LEU A 233 -5.59 -16.35 -3.76
CA LEU A 233 -5.17 -15.72 -5.01
C LEU A 233 -5.55 -14.24 -4.99
N ALA A 234 -4.69 -13.42 -5.58
CA ALA A 234 -4.92 -12.00 -5.79
C ALA A 234 -4.42 -11.59 -7.19
N PRO A 235 -4.91 -10.49 -7.78
CA PRO A 235 -4.36 -9.92 -9.00
C PRO A 235 -2.83 -9.90 -9.00
N SER A 236 -2.22 -10.32 -10.10
CA SER A 236 -0.76 -10.40 -10.17
C SER A 236 -0.15 -9.00 -10.17
N TYR A 237 0.89 -8.80 -9.37
CA TYR A 237 1.75 -7.61 -9.37
C TYR A 237 3.21 -8.03 -9.34
N ALA A 238 4.08 -7.15 -9.82
CA ALA A 238 5.52 -7.35 -9.75
C ALA A 238 6.20 -6.16 -9.09
N LEU A 239 7.16 -6.46 -8.21
CA LEU A 239 8.10 -5.51 -7.64
C LEU A 239 9.49 -5.79 -8.23
N GLN A 240 10.01 -4.87 -9.03
CA GLN A 240 11.22 -5.10 -9.81
C GLN A 240 12.49 -4.89 -8.96
N ALA A 241 13.50 -5.74 -9.17
CA ALA A 241 14.84 -5.67 -8.58
C ALA A 241 14.95 -5.70 -7.04
N PHE A 242 13.83 -5.72 -6.31
CA PHE A 242 13.84 -5.72 -4.84
C PHE A 242 14.56 -6.93 -4.26
N GLY A 243 14.27 -8.15 -4.73
CA GLY A 243 14.88 -9.38 -4.19
C GLY A 243 16.42 -9.37 -4.23
N THR A 244 17.00 -8.92 -5.35
CA THR A 244 18.46 -8.77 -5.48
C THR A 244 18.99 -7.73 -4.49
N LYS A 245 18.38 -6.54 -4.44
CA LYS A 245 18.83 -5.47 -3.53
C LYS A 245 18.67 -5.82 -2.06
N TYR A 246 17.60 -6.52 -1.71
CA TYR A 246 17.36 -6.96 -0.35
C TYR A 246 18.44 -7.93 0.15
N SER A 247 18.96 -8.82 -0.71
CA SER A 247 20.10 -9.67 -0.35
C SER A 247 21.38 -8.88 -0.03
N GLU A 248 21.64 -7.77 -0.76
CA GLU A 248 22.75 -6.86 -0.46
C GLU A 248 22.54 -6.15 0.89
N TRP A 249 21.30 -5.74 1.18
CA TRP A 249 20.93 -5.11 2.45
C TRP A 249 21.09 -6.04 3.63
N GLN A 250 20.69 -7.32 3.48
CA GLN A 250 20.92 -8.35 4.50
C GLN A 250 22.42 -8.58 4.77
N ALA A 251 23.24 -8.63 3.71
CA ALA A 251 24.69 -8.76 3.86
C ALA A 251 25.31 -7.54 4.57
N ALA A 252 24.82 -6.33 4.30
CA ALA A 252 25.26 -5.10 4.98
C ALA A 252 24.85 -5.07 6.45
N SER A 253 23.63 -5.54 6.79
CA SER A 253 23.15 -5.68 8.17
C SER A 253 24.06 -6.61 8.98
N VAL A 254 24.34 -7.81 8.46
CA VAL A 254 25.23 -8.79 9.11
C VAL A 254 26.64 -8.23 9.31
N ALA A 255 27.11 -7.39 8.38
CA ALA A 255 28.40 -6.72 8.48
C ALA A 255 28.41 -5.47 9.38
N GLY A 256 27.29 -5.12 10.02
CA GLY A 256 27.17 -3.93 10.89
C GLY A 256 27.23 -2.59 10.14
N LYS A 257 26.95 -2.58 8.83
CA LYS A 257 27.05 -1.38 7.98
C LYS A 257 25.72 -0.62 7.91
N HIS A 258 25.32 -0.02 9.03
CA HIS A 258 24.00 0.62 9.19
C HIS A 258 23.79 1.95 8.45
N GLN A 259 24.73 2.35 7.59
CA GLN A 259 24.65 3.53 6.73
C GLN A 259 24.87 3.18 5.25
N ALA A 260 24.98 1.89 4.90
CA ALA A 260 25.34 1.46 3.55
C ALA A 260 24.30 1.82 2.47
N GLY A 261 23.03 1.97 2.86
CA GLY A 261 21.94 2.34 1.97
C GLY A 261 21.85 3.85 1.72
N GLY A 262 22.45 4.67 2.58
CA GLY A 262 22.39 6.12 2.53
C GLY A 262 21.62 6.73 3.72
N SER A 263 21.51 8.05 3.69
CA SER A 263 20.99 8.83 4.81
C SER A 263 20.04 9.92 4.33
N ILE A 264 19.02 10.20 5.14
CA ILE A 264 18.16 11.38 5.01
C ILE A 264 18.56 12.37 6.09
N ARG A 265 18.75 13.64 5.71
CA ARG A 265 19.11 14.69 6.67
C ARG A 265 18.20 15.90 6.53
N ILE A 266 17.54 16.26 7.62
CA ILE A 266 16.69 17.43 7.74
C ILE A 266 17.32 18.41 8.74
N THR A 267 17.47 19.66 8.34
CA THR A 267 17.88 20.76 9.23
C THR A 267 16.84 21.88 9.18
N SER A 268 17.06 22.96 9.93
CA SER A 268 16.23 24.17 9.83
C SER A 268 16.23 24.79 8.43
N SER A 269 17.27 24.54 7.62
CA SER A 269 17.43 25.05 6.26
C SER A 269 17.06 24.05 5.15
N SER A 270 16.58 22.85 5.47
CA SER A 270 16.14 21.89 4.44
C SER A 270 14.93 22.41 3.67
N ASN A 271 14.88 22.10 2.38
CA ASN A 271 13.76 22.47 1.52
C ASN A 271 12.50 21.68 1.91
N SER A 272 11.37 22.37 1.97
CA SER A 272 10.08 21.74 2.24
C SER A 272 9.40 21.32 0.94
N TYR A 273 8.84 20.11 0.90
CA TYR A 273 8.00 19.65 -0.22
C TYR A 273 6.76 20.54 -0.38
N SER A 274 6.55 21.04 -1.60
CA SER A 274 5.44 21.94 -1.94
C SER A 274 4.22 21.14 -2.42
N LEU A 275 3.31 20.82 -1.50
CA LEU A 275 2.15 19.94 -1.79
C LEU A 275 1.40 20.34 -3.07
N ASP A 276 1.18 21.64 -3.27
CA ASP A 276 0.55 22.25 -4.43
C ASP A 276 1.34 22.10 -5.74
N GLN A 277 2.66 22.34 -5.71
CA GLN A 277 3.51 22.22 -6.90
C GLN A 277 3.75 20.77 -7.30
N PHE A 278 3.65 19.84 -6.36
CA PHE A 278 3.87 18.42 -6.58
C PHE A 278 2.56 17.62 -6.68
N GLY A 279 1.51 18.28 -7.19
CA GLY A 279 0.34 17.63 -7.76
C GLY A 279 -0.83 17.38 -6.82
N TRP A 280 -0.78 17.83 -5.57
CA TRP A 280 -1.92 17.78 -4.64
C TRP A 280 -2.76 19.05 -4.76
N SER A 281 -4.08 18.89 -4.92
CA SER A 281 -4.99 20.04 -4.93
C SER A 281 -5.04 20.74 -3.57
N ALA A 282 -5.50 21.98 -3.53
CA ALA A 282 -5.80 22.68 -2.27
C ALA A 282 -6.87 21.94 -1.43
N SER A 283 -7.65 21.04 -2.05
CA SER A 283 -8.64 20.16 -1.41
C SER A 283 -8.07 18.82 -0.96
N ALA A 284 -6.80 18.51 -1.23
CA ALA A 284 -6.16 17.32 -0.69
C ALA A 284 -6.18 17.42 0.84
N ASN A 285 -6.76 16.42 1.50
CA ASN A 285 -6.87 16.39 2.96
C ASN A 285 -5.47 16.40 3.58
N ALA A 286 -4.97 17.59 3.95
CA ALA A 286 -3.60 17.86 4.36
C ALA A 286 -3.29 17.40 5.80
N SER A 287 -3.96 16.36 6.31
CA SER A 287 -3.58 15.75 7.58
C SER A 287 -2.46 14.73 7.31
N LEU A 288 -1.22 15.21 7.20
CA LEU A 288 -0.05 14.32 7.23
C LEU A 288 0.12 13.75 8.63
N PHE A 289 0.40 12.45 8.68
CA PHE A 289 0.51 11.54 9.83
C PHE A 289 0.80 12.17 11.20
N GLY A 290 -0.25 12.56 11.91
CA GLY A 290 -0.19 12.97 13.32
C GLY A 290 0.98 13.88 13.67
N ASP A 291 1.49 13.77 14.90
CA ASP A 291 2.65 14.53 15.33
C ASP A 291 3.96 13.86 14.88
N PHE A 292 4.83 14.62 14.22
CA PHE A 292 6.14 14.15 13.75
C PHE A 292 7.03 13.69 14.91
N PHE A 293 6.95 14.37 16.07
CA PHE A 293 7.63 13.96 17.30
C PHE A 293 6.61 13.76 18.42
N ASN A 294 6.61 12.60 19.07
CA ASN A 294 5.68 12.31 20.16
C ASN A 294 6.24 11.29 21.15
N PHE A 295 5.72 11.34 22.38
CA PHE A 295 5.87 10.27 23.37
C PHE A 295 4.49 9.68 23.65
N SER A 296 4.39 8.37 23.80
CA SER A 296 3.14 7.72 24.21
C SER A 296 3.32 6.81 25.43
N LEU A 297 2.25 6.74 26.23
CA LEU A 297 2.10 5.84 27.36
C LEU A 297 1.61 4.48 26.86
N GLY A 298 1.94 3.41 27.59
CA GLY A 298 1.64 2.04 27.17
C GLY A 298 0.15 1.83 27.07
N GLY A 299 -0.35 1.53 25.87
CA GLY A 299 -1.79 1.34 25.62
C GLY A 299 -2.57 2.61 25.22
N SER A 300 -1.92 3.78 25.11
CA SER A 300 -2.56 4.99 24.58
C SER A 300 -2.38 5.11 23.06
N THR A 301 -3.48 5.38 22.33
CA THR A 301 -3.46 5.69 20.89
C THR A 301 -3.11 7.14 20.59
N SER A 302 -3.12 8.02 21.61
CA SER A 302 -2.70 9.42 21.52
C SER A 302 -1.47 9.66 22.40
N GLY A 303 -0.41 10.23 21.80
CA GLY A 303 0.81 10.59 22.51
C GLY A 303 0.69 11.96 23.18
N GLN A 304 1.46 12.18 24.25
CA GLN A 304 1.74 13.53 24.74
C GLN A 304 2.66 14.24 23.75
N LYS A 305 2.21 15.40 23.28
CA LYS A 305 2.99 16.24 22.37
C LYS A 305 4.17 16.83 23.13
N THR A 306 5.38 16.65 22.59
CA THR A 306 6.56 17.41 23.02
C THR A 306 6.96 18.29 21.85
N SER A 307 6.86 19.61 22.03
CA SER A 307 7.30 20.57 21.02
C SER A 307 8.83 20.61 21.00
N ILE A 308 9.42 20.60 19.80
CA ILE A 308 10.86 20.78 19.57
C ILE A 308 11.01 21.95 18.62
N ASN A 309 11.88 22.90 18.92
CA ASN A 309 12.15 24.06 18.09
C ASN A 309 12.97 23.68 16.84
N THR A 310 12.27 23.40 15.74
CA THR A 310 12.88 22.93 14.49
C THR A 310 13.39 24.05 13.58
N SER A 311 13.15 25.32 13.94
CA SER A 311 13.75 26.47 13.28
C SER A 311 15.11 26.86 13.87
N SER A 312 15.55 26.22 14.96
CA SER A 312 16.90 26.42 15.50
C SER A 312 17.98 25.98 14.50
N SER A 313 19.10 26.71 14.44
CA SER A 313 20.30 26.25 13.73
C SER A 313 20.89 24.96 14.31
N ASP A 314 20.59 24.68 15.58
CA ASP A 314 21.04 23.46 16.27
C ASP A 314 20.20 22.23 15.91
N PHE A 315 19.03 22.44 15.28
CA PHE A 315 18.14 21.35 14.91
C PHE A 315 18.72 20.57 13.72
N SER A 316 18.86 19.26 13.91
CA SER A 316 19.17 18.33 12.83
C SER A 316 18.53 16.98 13.11
N LEU A 317 17.87 16.41 12.11
CA LEU A 317 17.40 15.03 12.11
C LEU A 317 18.15 14.28 11.01
N GLN A 318 18.84 13.22 11.39
CA GLN A 318 19.50 12.31 10.46
C GLN A 318 18.90 10.92 10.60
N VAL A 319 18.55 10.29 9.49
CA VAL A 319 18.09 8.90 9.45
C VAL A 319 18.99 8.14 8.50
N ASP A 320 19.84 7.28 9.05
CA ASP A 320 20.69 6.40 8.29
C ASP A 320 19.98 5.08 8.04
N PHE A 321 20.21 4.46 6.89
CA PHE A 321 19.66 3.15 6.57
C PHE A 321 20.76 2.15 6.20
N THR A 322 20.65 0.93 6.70
CA THR A 322 21.41 -0.21 6.14
C THR A 322 21.06 -0.39 4.65
N GLY A 323 19.78 -0.19 4.29
CA GLY A 323 19.31 -0.23 2.91
C GLY A 323 18.27 0.83 2.62
N LEU A 324 18.41 1.55 1.50
CA LEU A 324 17.44 2.52 1.01
C LEU A 324 17.36 2.41 -0.51
N GLY A 325 16.15 2.40 -1.06
CA GLY A 325 15.98 2.29 -2.51
C GLY A 325 14.56 2.56 -2.99
N SER A 326 14.46 2.87 -4.28
CA SER A 326 13.19 2.96 -5.01
C SER A 326 13.05 1.76 -5.94
N PHE A 327 11.86 1.17 -5.99
CA PHE A 327 11.58 -0.05 -6.75
C PHE A 327 10.31 0.12 -7.56
N PHE A 328 10.36 -0.23 -8.84
CA PHE A 328 9.18 -0.19 -9.71
C PHE A 328 8.17 -1.24 -9.29
N ILE A 329 6.92 -0.82 -9.13
CA ILE A 329 5.77 -1.68 -8.92
C ILE A 329 4.85 -1.58 -10.13
N ALA A 330 4.36 -2.71 -10.63
CA ALA A 330 3.47 -2.74 -11.78
C ALA A 330 2.41 -3.85 -11.65
N PRO A 331 1.17 -3.59 -12.10
CA PRO A 331 0.20 -4.65 -12.29
C PRO A 331 0.69 -5.61 -13.38
N GLY A 332 0.26 -6.87 -13.28
CA GLY A 332 0.56 -7.89 -14.27
C GLY A 332 -0.28 -7.73 -15.55
N GLN A 333 -0.36 -8.81 -16.34
CA GLN A 333 -0.91 -8.79 -17.70
C GLN A 333 -2.42 -8.50 -17.79
N TRP A 334 -3.09 -8.32 -16.65
CA TRP A 334 -4.50 -7.97 -16.57
C TRP A 334 -4.77 -6.49 -16.77
N TRP A 335 -3.78 -5.62 -16.55
CA TRP A 335 -3.89 -4.18 -16.74
C TRP A 335 -3.44 -3.78 -18.14
N ASP A 336 -4.19 -2.87 -18.76
CA ASP A 336 -3.83 -2.28 -20.06
C ASP A 336 -3.89 -0.74 -19.96
N ALA A 337 -2.73 -0.13 -19.75
CA ALA A 337 -2.57 1.32 -19.70
C ALA A 337 -2.93 2.01 -21.03
N GLY A 338 -2.70 1.31 -22.15
CA GLY A 338 -3.02 1.82 -23.48
C GLY A 338 -4.53 2.00 -23.64
N LEU A 339 -5.33 1.02 -23.20
CA LEU A 339 -6.79 1.13 -23.20
C LEU A 339 -7.31 2.29 -22.36
N VAL A 340 -6.70 2.56 -21.21
CA VAL A 340 -7.06 3.73 -20.38
C VAL A 340 -6.73 5.03 -21.13
N ALA A 341 -5.51 5.15 -21.65
CA ALA A 341 -5.09 6.34 -22.39
C ALA A 341 -5.96 6.60 -23.64
N LEU A 342 -6.33 5.55 -24.37
CA LEU A 342 -7.13 5.64 -25.60
C LEU A 342 -8.62 5.98 -25.33
N ASN A 343 -9.15 5.68 -24.15
CA ASN A 343 -10.60 5.76 -23.88
C ASN A 343 -10.98 6.64 -22.70
N HIS A 344 -10.03 7.33 -22.05
CA HIS A 344 -10.33 8.18 -20.88
C HIS A 344 -11.40 9.25 -21.14
N ASN A 345 -11.54 9.70 -22.39
CA ASN A 345 -12.54 10.68 -22.84
C ASN A 345 -13.66 10.08 -23.72
N ARG A 346 -13.71 8.75 -23.88
CA ARG A 346 -14.67 8.03 -24.72
C ARG A 346 -15.55 7.12 -23.85
N LEU A 347 -16.39 7.75 -23.04
CA LEU A 347 -17.27 7.06 -22.12
C LEU A 347 -18.73 7.23 -22.52
N LYS A 348 -19.56 6.24 -22.19
CA LYS A 348 -21.01 6.31 -22.36
C LYS A 348 -21.59 7.46 -21.52
N SER A 349 -22.70 8.01 -21.98
CA SER A 349 -23.44 9.04 -21.22
C SER A 349 -23.82 8.53 -19.82
N GLY A 350 -23.57 9.36 -18.80
CA GLY A 350 -23.83 9.01 -17.39
C GLY A 350 -22.70 8.28 -16.69
N ALA A 351 -21.54 8.10 -17.34
CA ALA A 351 -20.36 7.53 -16.69
C ALA A 351 -19.94 8.35 -15.46
N PRO A 352 -19.51 7.69 -14.37
CA PRO A 352 -18.95 8.39 -13.22
C PRO A 352 -17.62 9.07 -13.58
N ALA A 353 -17.18 10.00 -12.74
CA ALA A 353 -15.85 10.58 -12.85
C ALA A 353 -14.79 9.55 -12.46
N PHE A 354 -14.15 8.93 -13.46
CA PHE A 354 -13.04 8.00 -13.27
C PHE A 354 -11.72 8.73 -12.98
N PHE A 355 -11.47 9.85 -13.65
CA PHE A 355 -10.20 10.56 -13.61
C PHE A 355 -10.33 11.89 -12.85
N GLY A 356 -9.19 12.55 -12.64
CA GLY A 356 -9.11 13.77 -11.84
C GLY A 356 -9.11 13.51 -10.33
N ASP A 357 -9.09 14.57 -9.55
CA ASP A 357 -8.93 14.48 -8.10
C ASP A 357 -10.10 13.72 -7.44
N GLY A 358 -9.79 12.60 -6.79
CA GLY A 358 -10.79 11.74 -6.15
C GLY A 358 -11.54 10.79 -7.10
N GLY A 359 -11.17 10.77 -8.38
CA GLY A 359 -11.71 9.79 -9.34
C GLY A 359 -11.33 8.35 -8.98
N ALA A 360 -12.24 7.41 -9.27
CA ALA A 360 -12.07 5.99 -8.95
C ALA A 360 -10.86 5.36 -9.66
N LEU A 361 -10.36 5.95 -10.74
CA LEU A 361 -9.18 5.54 -11.50
C LEU A 361 -8.25 6.74 -11.74
N SER A 362 -8.05 7.55 -10.70
CA SER A 362 -7.32 8.83 -10.77
C SER A 362 -5.82 8.69 -10.93
N ALA A 363 -5.21 7.66 -10.34
CA ALA A 363 -3.77 7.42 -10.39
C ALA A 363 -3.42 5.94 -10.17
N ILE A 364 -2.19 5.58 -10.51
CA ILE A 364 -1.61 4.25 -10.30
C ILE A 364 -0.24 4.36 -9.61
N ALA A 365 0.02 3.52 -8.61
CA ALA A 365 1.35 3.40 -8.02
C ALA A 365 2.34 2.82 -9.04
N THR A 366 3.52 3.44 -9.18
CA THR A 366 4.55 3.05 -10.15
C THR A 366 5.90 2.77 -9.54
N GLN A 367 6.19 3.35 -8.37
CA GLN A 367 7.37 3.03 -7.58
C GLN A 367 7.08 3.09 -6.09
N VAL A 368 7.79 2.28 -5.32
CA VAL A 368 7.78 2.32 -3.85
C VAL A 368 9.19 2.64 -3.35
N VAL A 369 9.28 3.49 -2.33
CA VAL A 369 10.52 3.84 -1.64
C VAL A 369 10.57 3.07 -0.34
N LEU A 370 11.60 2.25 -0.17
CA LEU A 370 11.74 1.33 0.96
C LEU A 370 13.03 1.63 1.73
N GLY A 371 12.93 1.62 3.05
CA GLY A 371 14.08 1.70 3.97
C GLY A 371 14.24 0.41 4.77
N PHE A 372 15.46 0.10 5.17
CA PHE A 372 15.84 -1.10 5.90
C PHE A 372 16.79 -0.76 7.04
N GLU A 373 16.45 -1.23 8.25
CA GLU A 373 17.16 -0.99 9.52
C GLU A 373 17.55 0.49 9.75
N PRO A 374 16.57 1.39 9.95
CA PRO A 374 16.88 2.79 10.17
C PRO A 374 17.62 3.01 11.51
N THR A 375 18.53 3.97 11.51
CA THR A 375 19.10 4.60 12.70
C THR A 375 18.73 6.08 12.69
N VAL A 376 17.90 6.51 13.64
CA VAL A 376 17.42 7.90 13.72
C VAL A 376 18.22 8.65 14.75
N THR A 377 18.87 9.74 14.38
CA THR A 377 19.56 10.66 15.29
C THR A 377 18.92 12.03 15.21
N LEU A 378 18.39 12.51 16.33
CA LEU A 378 17.79 13.83 16.46
C LEU A 378 18.64 14.68 17.40
N THR A 379 19.19 15.76 16.85
CA THR A 379 19.90 16.82 17.56
C THR A 379 18.99 18.03 17.72
N MET A 380 19.01 18.62 18.91
CA MET A 380 18.15 19.75 19.26
C MET A 380 18.91 20.73 20.17
N ASN A 381 18.33 21.90 20.40
CA ASN A 381 18.91 22.84 21.38
C ASN A 381 18.86 22.24 22.79
N ALA A 382 19.70 22.76 23.69
CA ALA A 382 19.86 22.23 25.04
C ALA A 382 18.56 22.17 25.86
N ASN A 383 17.66 23.14 25.67
CA ASN A 383 16.39 23.20 26.41
C ASN A 383 15.44 22.07 25.97
N ASP A 384 15.25 21.91 24.65
CA ASP A 384 14.43 20.84 24.10
C ASP A 384 15.02 19.47 24.45
N TYR A 385 16.35 19.32 24.38
CA TYR A 385 17.04 18.09 24.76
C TYR A 385 16.78 17.72 26.22
N SER A 386 16.91 18.68 27.13
CA SER A 386 16.65 18.47 28.56
C SER A 386 15.19 18.05 28.80
N ASN A 387 14.23 18.68 28.10
CA ASN A 387 12.81 18.35 28.18
C ASN A 387 12.53 16.93 27.65
N VAL A 388 13.06 16.57 26.49
CA VAL A 388 12.93 15.25 25.87
C VAL A 388 13.53 14.16 26.76
N LYS A 389 14.73 14.39 27.29
CA LYS A 389 15.40 13.45 28.21
C LYS A 389 14.63 13.28 29.51
N SER A 390 14.13 14.37 30.10
CA SER A 390 13.34 14.32 31.34
C SER A 390 12.01 13.58 31.15
N ASN A 391 11.30 13.84 30.04
CA ASN A 391 10.06 13.13 29.69
C ASN A 391 10.29 11.64 29.43
N TRP A 392 11.44 11.28 28.84
CA TRP A 392 11.80 9.87 28.63
C TRP A 392 12.18 9.15 29.93
N GLN A 393 12.89 9.84 30.83
CA GLN A 393 13.32 9.29 32.12
C GLN A 393 12.17 9.17 33.13
N ALA A 394 11.09 9.94 32.95
CA ALA A 394 9.86 9.73 33.69
C ALA A 394 9.32 8.30 33.41
N ASN A 395 9.21 7.47 34.46
CA ASN A 395 8.94 6.02 34.40
C ASN A 395 7.61 5.60 33.72
N THR A 396 6.82 6.55 33.22
CA THR A 396 5.52 6.29 32.59
C THR A 396 5.59 6.18 31.06
N THR A 397 6.64 6.72 30.42
CA THR A 397 6.78 6.71 28.95
C THR A 397 7.17 5.33 28.43
N THR A 398 6.38 4.76 27.52
CA THR A 398 6.64 3.43 26.95
C THR A 398 6.98 3.45 25.47
N SER A 399 6.81 4.60 24.78
CA SER A 399 7.11 4.72 23.36
C SER A 399 7.54 6.13 22.95
N ILE A 400 8.37 6.20 21.90
CA ILE A 400 8.84 7.42 21.25
C ILE A 400 8.57 7.35 19.74
N GLY A 401 8.15 8.45 19.15
CA GLY A 401 7.94 8.60 17.72
C GLY A 401 8.76 9.73 17.12
N ILE A 402 9.45 9.46 16.01
CA ILE A 402 10.16 10.46 15.20
C ILE A 402 9.83 10.19 13.72
N GLY A 403 9.17 11.13 13.05
CA GLY A 403 8.74 10.99 11.66
C GLY A 403 7.81 9.79 11.46
N PRO A 404 8.08 8.87 10.51
CA PRO A 404 7.29 7.66 10.33
C PRO A 404 7.68 6.53 11.30
N PHE A 405 8.73 6.70 12.10
CA PHE A 405 9.25 5.66 13.00
C PHE A 405 8.64 5.77 14.39
N ARG A 406 8.24 4.63 14.96
CA ARG A 406 7.66 4.52 16.30
C ARG A 406 8.33 3.36 17.02
N LEU A 407 8.85 3.58 18.23
CA LEU A 407 9.43 2.52 19.07
C LEU A 407 8.67 2.34 20.37
N GLY A 408 8.56 1.09 20.83
CA GLY A 408 8.03 0.71 22.15
C GLY A 408 6.50 0.56 22.24
N SER A 409 5.80 0.62 21.10
CA SER A 409 4.35 0.48 20.99
C SER A 409 3.91 -0.97 20.73
N LEU A 410 2.90 -1.48 21.45
CA LEU A 410 2.31 -2.81 21.15
C LEU A 410 1.59 -2.88 19.81
N SER A 411 1.14 -1.75 19.27
CA SER A 411 0.26 -1.70 18.10
C SER A 411 0.92 -1.17 16.83
N THR A 412 2.03 -0.44 16.96
CA THR A 412 2.61 0.35 15.84
C THR A 412 4.14 0.44 15.86
N SER A 413 4.84 -0.36 16.67
CA SER A 413 6.30 -0.27 16.80
C SER A 413 7.04 -0.87 15.61
N THR A 414 8.05 -0.16 15.11
CA THR A 414 9.22 -0.79 14.49
C THR A 414 9.98 -1.57 15.55
N ASN A 415 10.66 -2.66 15.18
CA ASN A 415 11.38 -3.50 16.14
C ASN A 415 12.37 -2.66 16.94
N GLY A 416 12.39 -2.81 18.26
CA GLY A 416 13.29 -2.08 19.12
C GLY A 416 12.82 -2.08 20.57
N SER A 417 13.78 -1.90 21.46
CA SER A 417 13.65 -1.88 22.91
C SER A 417 14.12 -0.53 23.46
N LYS A 418 13.96 -0.29 24.76
CA LYS A 418 14.51 0.91 25.42
C LYS A 418 16.03 1.00 25.32
N GLN A 419 16.73 -0.13 25.15
CA GLN A 419 18.19 -0.14 25.03
C GLN A 419 18.67 0.45 23.69
N ASP A 420 17.79 0.48 22.69
CA ASP A 420 18.07 1.06 21.38
C ASP A 420 17.96 2.58 21.37
N ILE A 421 17.62 3.20 22.51
CA ILE A 421 17.48 4.64 22.67
C ILE A 421 18.62 5.17 23.53
N LYS A 422 19.46 6.01 22.95
CA LYS A 422 20.67 6.57 23.57
C LYS A 422 20.60 8.08 23.61
N PHE A 423 20.90 8.66 24.78
CA PHE A 423 20.99 10.09 25.00
C PHE A 423 22.46 10.50 25.07
N ASN A 424 22.84 11.56 24.35
CA ASN A 424 24.19 12.11 24.38
C ASN A 424 24.14 13.56 24.85
N ASP A 425 24.58 13.79 26.09
CA ASP A 425 24.60 15.11 26.73
C ASP A 425 25.59 16.07 26.07
N ALA A 426 26.67 15.56 25.49
CA ALA A 426 27.70 16.40 24.87
C ALA A 426 27.23 17.02 23.55
N SER A 427 26.38 16.31 22.80
CA SER A 427 25.84 16.75 21.50
C SER A 427 24.37 17.15 21.55
N ALA A 428 23.74 17.15 22.73
CA ALA A 428 22.30 17.40 22.89
C ALA A 428 21.43 16.58 21.92
N SER A 429 21.73 15.28 21.79
CA SER A 429 21.10 14.41 20.79
C SER A 429 20.51 13.14 21.39
N VAL A 430 19.45 12.65 20.75
CA VAL A 430 18.86 11.33 20.99
C VAL A 430 19.02 10.46 19.74
N THR A 431 19.52 9.23 19.92
CA THR A 431 19.66 8.24 18.86
C THR A 431 18.74 7.06 19.13
N ILE A 432 18.04 6.61 18.09
CA ILE A 432 17.19 5.44 18.04
C ILE A 432 17.79 4.46 17.03
N GLY A 433 18.10 3.24 17.45
CA GLY A 433 18.65 2.18 16.60
C GLY A 433 20.17 2.02 16.70
N PRO A 434 20.77 1.18 15.82
CA PRO A 434 20.16 0.53 14.66
C PRO A 434 19.05 -0.45 15.03
N LEU A 435 17.93 -0.40 14.30
CA LEU A 435 16.78 -1.26 14.53
C LEU A 435 16.92 -2.55 13.71
N SER A 436 17.51 -3.57 14.32
CA SER A 436 17.66 -4.88 13.68
C SER A 436 16.29 -5.46 13.30
N SER A 437 16.07 -5.63 12.01
CA SER A 437 14.80 -6.07 11.44
C SER A 437 15.09 -6.84 10.17
N THR A 438 14.34 -7.91 9.89
CA THR A 438 14.30 -8.50 8.56
C THR A 438 13.29 -7.79 7.65
N VAL A 439 12.48 -6.87 8.18
CA VAL A 439 11.35 -6.27 7.47
C VAL A 439 11.67 -4.84 7.02
N PRO A 440 11.64 -4.55 5.71
CA PRO A 440 11.67 -3.18 5.19
C PRO A 440 10.45 -2.36 5.59
N ILE A 441 10.60 -1.04 5.54
CA ILE A 441 9.58 -0.05 5.88
C ILE A 441 9.21 0.74 4.63
N LEU A 442 7.90 0.92 4.38
CA LEU A 442 7.44 1.86 3.35
C LEU A 442 7.73 3.30 3.75
N LEU A 443 8.55 4.00 2.98
CA LEU A 443 8.85 5.42 3.21
C LEU A 443 8.01 6.33 2.31
N GLY A 444 7.67 5.88 1.11
CA GLY A 444 6.86 6.65 0.17
C GLY A 444 6.48 5.85 -1.08
N VAL A 445 5.59 6.43 -1.88
CA VAL A 445 5.10 5.87 -3.14
C VAL A 445 5.05 6.96 -4.19
N ILE A 446 5.56 6.67 -5.38
CA ILE A 446 5.41 7.51 -6.57
C ILE A 446 4.25 6.95 -7.39
N SER A 447 3.28 7.80 -7.68
CA SER A 447 2.11 7.47 -8.49
C SER A 447 2.05 8.32 -9.75
N ASN A 448 1.51 7.76 -10.83
CA ASN A 448 1.21 8.50 -12.05
C ASN A 448 -0.29 8.78 -12.12
N LYS A 449 -0.68 10.03 -12.37
CA LYS A 449 -2.05 10.41 -12.71
C LYS A 449 -2.48 9.73 -14.01
N LEU A 450 -3.73 9.32 -14.06
CA LEU A 450 -4.36 8.72 -15.22
C LEU A 450 -5.38 9.68 -15.84
N GLY A 451 -5.60 9.55 -17.16
CA GLY A 451 -6.60 10.33 -17.88
C GLY A 451 -6.32 11.85 -17.94
N VAL A 452 -5.04 12.21 -17.94
CA VAL A 452 -4.51 13.58 -17.99
C VAL A 452 -3.90 13.92 -19.35
#